data_AF-F3QUS3-F1
#
_entry.id   AF-F3QUS3-F1
#
_cell.length_a   1.000
_cell.length_b   1.000
_cell.length_c   1.000
_cell.angle_alpha   90.00
_cell.angle_beta   90.00
_cell.angle_gamma   90.00
#
_symmetry.space_group_name_H-M   'P 1'
#
loop_
_entity.id
_entity.type
_entity.pdbx_description
1 polymer ?
#
loop_
_entity_poly.entity_id
_entity_poly.type
_entity_poly.pdbx_seq_one_letter_code
_entity_poly.pdbx_strand_id
1 'polypeptide(L)'
;MAEKEVVLMKGNEAIAHAAIRCGCDGYFGYPITPQSEVLETLALEKPWETTGMVVLQAESEVASINMVYGAGAAGKRSMTSSSSPGVALMQEGIAYMAGAEIPGLIVNVQRGGPGLGTIQPSQSDYFQATRGGGNGDYNVIVLAPASVQEMADFVDLAFELSFKYRNPAMILSDGVIGQMMEKLVLPPFKPRRTEEEIRRECPWAAMGRMRGGSPNVLTSLDLDSASMEQKNLHLQAKYKEIKEKEVRFESILCDDAEYLIVAFGSAARIGQKVIEMCRAEGIKVGLLRPITLWPFPSAEIARLSRQVKGILSFEINAGQMLEDILLATNGRTPVAHYGRMGGVVPAPDEVIQALKEKLIK
;
A
#
# COMPACT_ATOMS: atom_id res chain seq x y z
N MET A 1 1.27 -31.39 -6.06
CA MET A 1 1.65 -30.02 -5.66
C MET A 1 1.91 -29.26 -6.95
N ALA A 2 1.26 -28.13 -7.19
CA ALA A 2 1.61 -27.30 -8.35
C ALA A 2 3.09 -26.93 -8.23
N GLU A 3 3.84 -27.08 -9.33
CA GLU A 3 5.27 -26.79 -9.37
C GLU A 3 5.49 -25.30 -9.06
N LYS A 4 6.34 -24.99 -8.09
CA LYS A 4 6.62 -23.60 -7.69
C LYS A 4 7.50 -22.97 -8.74
N GLU A 5 6.95 -22.03 -9.50
CA GLU A 5 7.70 -21.27 -10.49
C GLU A 5 8.53 -20.18 -9.81
N VAL A 6 9.85 -20.32 -9.91
CA VAL A 6 10.82 -19.45 -9.26
C VAL A 6 11.53 -18.63 -10.33
N VAL A 7 11.53 -17.32 -10.17
CA VAL A 7 12.11 -16.37 -11.14
C VAL A 7 12.90 -15.28 -10.42
N LEU A 8 13.80 -14.63 -11.15
CA LEU A 8 14.55 -13.44 -10.73
C LEU A 8 14.05 -12.26 -11.57
N MET A 9 13.48 -11.24 -10.94
CA MET A 9 12.94 -10.07 -11.64
C MET A 9 12.88 -8.86 -10.69
N LYS A 10 12.60 -7.69 -11.26
CA LYS A 10 12.40 -6.45 -10.50
C LYS A 10 11.07 -6.44 -9.75
N GLY A 11 10.97 -5.61 -8.71
CA GLY A 11 9.73 -5.38 -7.97
C GLY A 11 8.55 -4.95 -8.84
N ASN A 12 8.78 -4.04 -9.79
CA ASN A 12 7.75 -3.58 -10.72
C ASN A 12 7.28 -4.69 -11.67
N GLU A 13 8.21 -5.47 -12.21
CA GLU A 13 7.91 -6.63 -13.07
C GLU A 13 7.08 -7.67 -12.29
N ALA A 14 7.42 -7.90 -11.02
CA ALA A 14 6.69 -8.80 -10.14
C ALA A 14 5.22 -8.39 -9.93
N ILE A 15 4.92 -7.08 -9.82
CA ILE A 15 3.54 -6.57 -9.77
C ILE A 15 2.78 -6.93 -11.05
N ALA A 16 3.38 -6.71 -12.21
CA ALA A 16 2.75 -7.00 -13.50
C ALA A 16 2.41 -8.48 -13.65
N HIS A 17 3.38 -9.37 -13.38
CA HIS A 17 3.13 -10.82 -13.42
C HIS A 17 2.10 -11.26 -12.37
N ALA A 18 2.12 -10.69 -11.16
CA ALA A 18 1.14 -10.99 -10.13
C ALA A 18 -0.28 -10.54 -10.54
N ALA A 19 -0.43 -9.37 -11.16
CA ALA A 19 -1.71 -8.88 -11.66
C ALA A 19 -2.32 -9.82 -12.70
N ILE A 20 -1.52 -10.29 -13.66
CA ILE A 20 -1.95 -11.28 -14.65
C ILE A 20 -2.43 -12.56 -13.96
N ARG A 21 -1.63 -13.06 -13.00
CA ARG A 21 -1.87 -14.34 -12.32
C ARG A 21 -3.00 -14.29 -11.31
N CYS A 22 -3.31 -13.14 -10.69
CA CYS A 22 -4.40 -13.04 -9.70
C CYS A 22 -5.77 -12.78 -10.34
N GLY A 23 -5.88 -12.85 -11.67
CA GLY A 23 -7.11 -12.61 -12.39
C GLY A 23 -7.52 -11.13 -12.40
N CYS A 24 -6.56 -10.21 -12.55
CA CYS A 24 -6.87 -8.80 -12.82
C CYS A 24 -7.60 -8.69 -14.18
N ASP A 25 -8.72 -7.97 -14.19
CA ASP A 25 -9.51 -7.72 -15.39
C ASP A 25 -8.93 -6.59 -16.24
N GLY A 26 -8.32 -5.57 -15.62
CA GLY A 26 -7.85 -4.39 -16.33
C GLY A 26 -6.76 -3.60 -15.60
N TYR A 27 -5.78 -3.14 -16.37
CA TYR A 27 -4.79 -2.15 -15.98
C TYR A 27 -5.01 -0.86 -16.79
N PHE A 28 -5.08 0.27 -16.09
CA PHE A 28 -5.17 1.60 -16.68
C PHE A 28 -4.08 2.45 -16.04
N GLY A 29 -3.14 2.98 -16.81
CA GLY A 29 -2.04 3.74 -16.21
C GLY A 29 -1.39 4.75 -17.14
N TYR A 30 -0.69 5.71 -16.56
CA TYR A 30 0.09 6.72 -17.26
C TYR A 30 1.59 6.57 -16.93
N PRO A 31 2.50 6.64 -17.92
CA PRO A 31 3.93 6.44 -17.67
C PRO A 31 4.52 7.51 -16.74
N ILE A 32 5.15 7.07 -15.65
CA ILE A 32 5.92 7.94 -14.75
C ILE A 32 7.00 7.12 -14.04
N THR A 33 8.24 7.62 -14.00
CA THR A 33 9.35 6.97 -13.27
C THR A 33 9.09 7.01 -11.76
N PRO A 34 9.36 5.94 -10.98
CA PRO A 34 10.01 4.69 -11.36
C PRO A 34 9.06 3.51 -11.61
N GLN A 35 7.76 3.73 -11.84
CA GLN A 35 6.79 2.62 -11.98
C GLN A 35 6.54 2.15 -13.41
N SER A 36 6.96 2.90 -14.44
CA SER A 36 6.64 2.62 -15.85
C SER A 36 6.85 1.17 -16.29
N GLU A 37 7.82 0.48 -15.69
CA GLU A 37 8.09 -0.94 -15.92
C GLU A 37 6.87 -1.84 -15.71
N VAL A 38 5.92 -1.50 -14.83
CA VAL A 38 4.67 -2.26 -14.68
C VAL A 38 3.89 -2.30 -16.01
N LEU A 39 3.69 -1.14 -16.64
CA LEU A 39 3.00 -1.06 -17.93
C LEU A 39 3.84 -1.67 -19.06
N GLU A 40 5.15 -1.46 -19.05
CA GLU A 40 6.06 -2.04 -20.06
C GLU A 40 6.05 -3.57 -20.00
N THR A 41 6.13 -4.16 -18.81
CA THR A 41 6.02 -5.62 -18.62
C THR A 41 4.66 -6.13 -19.07
N LEU A 42 3.55 -5.47 -18.68
CA LEU A 42 2.23 -5.87 -19.15
C LEU A 42 2.11 -5.81 -20.70
N ALA A 43 2.73 -4.82 -21.34
CA ALA A 43 2.74 -4.71 -22.79
C ALA A 43 3.56 -5.82 -23.46
N LEU A 44 4.67 -6.24 -22.85
CA LEU A 44 5.50 -7.34 -23.33
C LEU A 44 4.83 -8.71 -23.14
N GLU A 45 4.17 -8.93 -22.01
CA GLU A 45 3.46 -10.17 -21.68
C GLU A 45 2.15 -10.36 -22.47
N LYS A 46 1.60 -9.28 -23.02
CA LYS A 46 0.37 -9.27 -23.83
C LYS A 46 -0.79 -10.06 -23.19
N PRO A 47 -1.17 -9.78 -21.94
CA PRO A 47 -2.13 -10.61 -21.23
C PRO A 47 -3.54 -10.56 -21.85
N TRP A 48 -3.83 -9.60 -22.74
CA TRP A 48 -5.04 -9.59 -23.55
C TRP A 48 -5.13 -10.78 -24.52
N GLU A 49 -4.02 -11.42 -24.89
CA GLU A 49 -3.97 -12.61 -25.75
C GLU A 49 -4.06 -13.93 -24.95
N THR A 50 -3.80 -13.88 -23.64
CA THR A 50 -3.75 -15.09 -22.78
C THR A 50 -4.90 -15.13 -21.78
N THR A 51 -4.98 -14.15 -20.89
CA THR A 51 -5.99 -14.07 -19.83
C THR A 51 -7.20 -13.25 -20.27
N GLY A 52 -7.01 -12.40 -21.28
CA GLY A 52 -7.93 -11.39 -21.78
C GLY A 52 -7.97 -10.11 -20.92
N MET A 53 -6.99 -9.92 -20.02
CA MET A 53 -6.83 -8.70 -19.23
C MET A 53 -6.67 -7.49 -20.17
N VAL A 54 -7.41 -6.43 -19.90
CA VAL A 54 -7.27 -5.17 -20.64
C VAL A 54 -6.04 -4.42 -20.12
N VAL A 55 -5.19 -3.95 -21.01
CA VAL A 55 -4.05 -3.08 -20.66
C VAL A 55 -4.16 -1.84 -21.50
N LEU A 56 -4.29 -0.67 -20.85
CA LEU A 56 -4.47 0.60 -21.53
C LEU A 56 -3.55 1.66 -20.92
N GLN A 57 -2.76 2.29 -21.78
CA GLN A 57 -2.05 3.52 -21.45
C GLN A 57 -3.03 4.69 -21.58
N ALA A 58 -3.39 5.30 -20.46
CA ALA A 58 -4.27 6.46 -20.43
C ALA A 58 -3.52 7.73 -20.83
N GLU A 59 -4.24 8.84 -21.00
CA GLU A 59 -3.68 10.17 -21.29
C GLU A 59 -3.18 10.91 -20.04
N SER A 60 -3.62 10.49 -18.85
CA SER A 60 -3.22 11.06 -17.56
C SER A 60 -3.55 10.11 -16.39
N GLU A 61 -3.01 10.40 -15.21
CA GLU A 61 -3.38 9.74 -13.98
C GLU A 61 -4.85 9.98 -13.58
N VAL A 62 -5.40 11.16 -13.92
CA VAL A 62 -6.82 11.49 -13.69
C VAL A 62 -7.71 10.56 -14.53
N ALA A 63 -7.37 10.34 -15.80
CA ALA A 63 -8.09 9.40 -16.64
C ALA A 63 -7.93 7.95 -16.13
N SER A 64 -6.71 7.57 -15.74
CA SER A 64 -6.40 6.22 -15.23
C SER A 64 -7.26 5.86 -14.02
N ILE A 65 -7.32 6.71 -12.98
CA ILE A 65 -8.11 6.41 -11.79
C ILE A 65 -9.62 6.37 -12.07
N ASN A 66 -10.12 7.20 -12.98
CA ASN A 66 -11.53 7.18 -13.37
C ASN A 66 -11.90 5.93 -14.20
N MET A 67 -10.96 5.39 -14.99
CA MET A 67 -11.15 4.08 -15.63
C MET A 67 -11.18 2.95 -14.59
N VAL A 68 -10.32 3.00 -13.56
CA VAL A 68 -10.37 2.07 -12.42
C VAL A 68 -11.70 2.20 -11.67
N TYR A 69 -12.21 3.42 -11.44
CA TYR A 69 -13.54 3.64 -10.85
C TYR A 69 -14.63 2.93 -11.66
N GLY A 70 -14.65 3.12 -12.99
CA GLY A 70 -15.65 2.50 -13.86
C GLY A 70 -15.59 0.97 -13.88
N ALA A 71 -14.39 0.40 -13.98
CA ALA A 71 -14.20 -1.04 -13.96
C ALA A 71 -14.54 -1.65 -12.58
N GLY A 72 -14.10 -1.02 -11.49
CA GLY A 72 -14.46 -1.42 -10.12
C GLY A 72 -15.97 -1.35 -9.87
N ALA A 73 -16.66 -0.33 -10.41
CA ALA A 73 -18.11 -0.20 -10.35
C ALA A 73 -18.84 -1.35 -11.08
N ALA A 74 -18.24 -1.90 -12.14
CA ALA A 74 -18.71 -3.11 -12.81
C ALA A 74 -18.32 -4.42 -12.09
N GLY A 75 -17.77 -4.33 -10.87
CA GLY A 75 -17.32 -5.47 -10.09
C GLY A 75 -16.05 -6.15 -10.62
N LYS A 76 -15.34 -5.52 -11.56
CA LYS A 76 -14.11 -6.05 -12.18
C LYS A 76 -12.89 -5.71 -11.34
N ARG A 77 -11.92 -6.62 -11.24
CA ARG A 77 -10.63 -6.36 -10.58
C ARG A 77 -9.80 -5.46 -11.49
N SER A 78 -9.74 -4.17 -11.19
CA SER A 78 -8.92 -3.24 -11.95
C SER A 78 -7.89 -2.54 -11.09
N MET A 79 -6.77 -2.21 -11.70
CA MET A 79 -5.68 -1.49 -11.05
C MET A 79 -5.08 -0.39 -11.90
N THR A 80 -4.36 0.50 -11.22
CA THR A 80 -3.44 1.48 -11.81
C THR A 80 -2.13 1.44 -11.03
N SER A 81 -1.04 1.85 -11.66
CA SER A 81 0.19 2.21 -10.96
C SER A 81 0.64 3.61 -11.35
N SER A 82 1.24 4.31 -10.39
CA SER A 82 1.79 5.66 -10.55
C SER A 82 2.89 5.89 -9.51
N SER A 83 3.40 7.11 -9.45
CA SER A 83 4.40 7.57 -8.50
C SER A 83 3.98 8.93 -7.98
N SER A 84 4.26 9.21 -6.71
CA SER A 84 4.09 10.49 -5.98
C SER A 84 3.23 11.57 -6.66
N PRO A 85 3.70 12.33 -7.69
CA PRO A 85 2.89 13.41 -8.27
C PRO A 85 1.63 12.90 -8.99
N GLY A 86 1.73 11.75 -9.65
CA GLY A 86 0.62 11.14 -10.34
C GLY A 86 -0.45 10.63 -9.37
N VAL A 87 -0.05 10.08 -8.22
CA VAL A 87 -1.00 9.71 -7.16
C VAL A 87 -1.66 10.95 -6.54
N ALA A 88 -0.96 12.07 -6.47
CA ALA A 88 -1.57 13.37 -6.11
C ALA A 88 -2.70 13.76 -7.09
N LEU A 89 -2.52 13.55 -8.39
CA LEU A 89 -3.58 13.77 -9.39
C LEU A 89 -4.76 12.79 -9.24
N MET A 90 -4.53 11.59 -8.69
CA MET A 90 -5.58 10.58 -8.48
C MET A 90 -6.43 10.82 -7.24
N GLN A 91 -6.07 11.76 -6.36
CA GLN A 91 -6.68 11.91 -5.03
C GLN A 91 -8.20 12.14 -5.06
N GLU A 92 -8.70 12.90 -6.04
CA GLU A 92 -10.16 13.05 -6.24
C GLU A 92 -10.81 11.69 -6.54
N GLY A 93 -10.27 10.96 -7.51
CA GLY A 93 -10.78 9.64 -7.88
C GLY A 93 -10.74 8.63 -6.74
N ILE A 94 -9.67 8.63 -5.93
CA ILE A 94 -9.53 7.76 -4.75
C ILE A 94 -10.61 8.08 -3.71
N ALA A 95 -10.84 9.36 -3.39
CA ALA A 95 -11.88 9.77 -2.46
C ALA A 95 -13.29 9.40 -2.99
N TYR A 96 -13.53 9.54 -4.29
CA TYR A 96 -14.78 9.15 -4.92
C TYR A 96 -15.01 7.64 -4.86
N MET A 97 -13.97 6.83 -5.11
CA MET A 97 -14.05 5.38 -4.97
C MET A 97 -14.39 4.97 -3.54
N ALA A 98 -13.77 5.59 -2.53
CA ALA A 98 -14.09 5.31 -1.13
C ALA A 98 -15.54 5.71 -0.79
N GLY A 99 -15.97 6.90 -1.21
CA GLY A 99 -17.32 7.41 -0.98
C GLY A 99 -18.42 6.66 -1.74
N ALA A 100 -18.12 6.08 -2.90
CA ALA A 100 -19.04 5.24 -3.67
C ALA A 100 -18.93 3.73 -3.32
N GLU A 101 -18.05 3.38 -2.38
CA GLU A 101 -17.74 2.00 -2.00
C GLU A 101 -17.37 1.13 -3.20
N ILE A 102 -16.44 1.63 -4.02
CA ILE A 102 -15.93 0.97 -5.21
C ILE A 102 -14.54 0.39 -4.92
N PRO A 103 -14.34 -0.92 -5.15
CA PRO A 103 -13.04 -1.54 -5.02
C PRO A 103 -12.12 -1.21 -6.20
N GLY A 104 -10.81 -1.26 -5.96
CA GLY A 104 -9.77 -1.12 -6.96
C GLY A 104 -8.40 -0.99 -6.29
N LEU A 105 -7.36 -1.24 -7.07
CA LEU A 105 -5.98 -1.25 -6.59
C LEU A 105 -5.17 -0.09 -7.17
N ILE A 106 -4.53 0.66 -6.31
CA ILE A 106 -3.57 1.71 -6.66
C ILE A 106 -2.18 1.25 -6.21
N VAL A 107 -1.21 1.23 -7.10
CA VAL A 107 0.19 1.04 -6.71
C VAL A 107 0.90 2.40 -6.77
N ASN A 108 1.42 2.87 -5.64
CA ASN A 108 2.30 4.03 -5.59
C ASN A 108 3.74 3.55 -5.38
N VAL A 109 4.59 3.70 -6.40
CA VAL A 109 6.04 3.48 -6.26
C VAL A 109 6.70 4.82 -6.00
N GLN A 110 6.92 5.12 -4.73
CA GLN A 110 7.33 6.44 -4.27
C GLN A 110 8.70 6.89 -4.80
N ARG A 111 8.83 8.19 -5.05
CA ARG A 111 10.10 8.86 -5.39
C ARG A 111 10.24 10.18 -4.62
N GLY A 112 11.43 10.77 -4.63
CA GLY A 112 11.72 11.97 -3.84
C GLY A 112 10.88 13.17 -4.28
N GLY A 113 10.14 13.78 -3.35
CA GLY A 113 9.43 15.06 -3.53
C GLY A 113 10.00 16.18 -2.64
N PRO A 114 9.26 17.31 -2.44
CA PRO A 114 7.92 17.61 -2.97
C PRO A 114 7.93 18.12 -4.42
N GLY A 115 6.74 18.37 -4.98
CA GLY A 115 6.57 18.84 -6.36
C GLY A 115 6.95 17.76 -7.39
N LEU A 116 7.60 18.16 -8.50
CA LEU A 116 8.11 17.18 -9.47
C LEU A 116 9.18 16.28 -8.84
N GLY A 117 9.99 16.86 -7.96
CA GLY A 117 10.97 16.16 -7.16
C GLY A 117 12.12 15.56 -7.96
N THR A 118 12.58 14.38 -7.53
CA THR A 118 13.62 13.57 -8.16
C THR A 118 13.08 12.18 -8.48
N ILE A 119 13.76 11.45 -9.36
CA ILE A 119 13.43 10.05 -9.66
C ILE A 119 14.02 9.07 -8.63
N GLN A 120 14.84 9.56 -7.70
CA GLN A 120 15.46 8.75 -6.67
C GLN A 120 14.44 8.27 -5.62
N PRO A 121 14.69 7.15 -4.92
CA PRO A 121 13.75 6.56 -3.98
C PRO A 121 13.38 7.46 -2.80
N SER A 122 12.17 7.31 -2.28
CA SER A 122 11.69 8.03 -1.09
C SER A 122 10.56 7.28 -0.43
N GLN A 123 10.26 7.62 0.81
CA GLN A 123 9.07 7.17 1.53
C GLN A 123 8.19 8.37 1.97
N SER A 124 8.29 9.48 1.24
CA SER A 124 7.66 10.76 1.58
C SER A 124 6.18 10.89 1.21
N ASP A 125 5.54 9.82 0.75
CA ASP A 125 4.10 9.82 0.41
C ASP A 125 3.27 9.12 1.48
N TYR A 126 3.86 8.80 2.64
CA TYR A 126 3.16 8.12 3.74
C TYR A 126 1.86 8.85 4.12
N PHE A 127 1.88 10.19 4.27
CA PHE A 127 0.65 10.96 4.52
C PHE A 127 -0.31 10.95 3.34
N GLN A 128 0.19 11.10 2.11
CA GLN A 128 -0.64 11.03 0.91
C GLN A 128 -1.39 9.67 0.82
N ALA A 129 -0.76 8.59 1.29
CA ALA A 129 -1.35 7.26 1.31
C ALA A 129 -2.29 7.03 2.52
N THR A 130 -1.89 7.45 3.73
CA THR A 130 -2.59 7.10 4.99
C THR A 130 -3.59 8.13 5.48
N ARG A 131 -3.37 9.41 5.12
CA ARG A 131 -4.26 10.55 5.40
C ARG A 131 -5.01 11.01 4.16
N GLY A 132 -4.54 10.63 2.98
CA GLY A 132 -5.14 10.97 1.70
C GLY A 132 -4.74 12.36 1.20
N GLY A 133 -5.56 12.89 0.30
CA GLY A 133 -5.46 14.22 -0.29
C GLY A 133 -6.75 14.66 -0.99
N GLY A 134 -7.73 13.76 -1.19
CA GLY A 134 -9.10 14.10 -1.56
C GLY A 134 -9.97 14.49 -0.36
N ASN A 135 -11.24 14.79 -0.60
CA ASN A 135 -12.19 15.30 0.41
C ASN A 135 -12.98 14.19 1.13
N GLY A 136 -13.42 14.49 2.36
CA GLY A 136 -14.34 13.66 3.16
C GLY A 136 -13.65 12.76 4.20
N ASP A 137 -14.45 12.17 5.09
CA ASP A 137 -13.97 11.30 6.17
C ASP A 137 -13.73 9.87 5.66
N TYR A 138 -12.77 9.69 4.76
CA TYR A 138 -12.45 8.40 4.16
C TYR A 138 -11.08 7.85 4.55
N ASN A 139 -10.87 6.57 4.30
CA ASN A 139 -9.58 5.92 4.42
C ASN A 139 -9.34 4.91 3.31
N VAL A 140 -8.07 4.66 3.01
CA VAL A 140 -7.60 3.68 2.02
C VAL A 140 -6.80 2.61 2.76
N ILE A 141 -6.99 1.35 2.40
CA ILE A 141 -6.17 0.25 2.95
C ILE A 141 -4.78 0.34 2.32
N VAL A 142 -3.73 0.54 3.12
CA VAL A 142 -2.36 0.75 2.61
C VAL A 142 -1.43 -0.37 3.06
N LEU A 143 -0.91 -1.14 2.10
CA LEU A 143 0.09 -2.18 2.28
C LEU A 143 1.49 -1.67 1.89
N ALA A 144 2.51 -1.99 2.68
CA ALA A 144 3.88 -1.53 2.45
C ALA A 144 4.85 -2.73 2.29
N PRO A 145 5.16 -3.14 1.04
CA PRO A 145 6.07 -4.24 0.78
C PRO A 145 7.52 -3.86 1.09
N ALA A 146 8.28 -4.80 1.65
CA ALA A 146 9.72 -4.67 1.93
C ALA A 146 10.60 -5.58 1.04
N SER A 147 10.00 -6.31 0.10
CA SER A 147 10.69 -7.21 -0.83
C SER A 147 9.94 -7.34 -2.16
N VAL A 148 10.61 -7.89 -3.17
CA VAL A 148 9.97 -8.22 -4.47
C VAL A 148 8.92 -9.32 -4.31
N GLN A 149 9.10 -10.26 -3.38
CA GLN A 149 8.08 -11.26 -3.09
C GLN A 149 6.79 -10.61 -2.56
N GLU A 150 6.90 -9.69 -1.61
CA GLU A 150 5.73 -8.96 -1.08
C GLU A 150 5.10 -8.04 -2.14
N MET A 151 5.89 -7.48 -3.06
CA MET A 151 5.34 -6.74 -4.21
C MET A 151 4.39 -7.60 -5.05
N ALA A 152 4.70 -8.88 -5.26
CA ALA A 152 3.81 -9.82 -5.95
C ALA A 152 2.64 -10.27 -5.08
N ASP A 153 2.93 -10.72 -3.85
CA ASP A 153 1.92 -11.30 -2.95
C ASP A 153 0.83 -10.27 -2.57
N PHE A 154 1.22 -9.00 -2.43
CA PHE A 154 0.29 -7.96 -2.02
C PHE A 154 -0.70 -7.55 -3.10
N VAL A 155 -0.47 -7.90 -4.39
CA VAL A 155 -1.45 -7.60 -5.45
C VAL A 155 -2.77 -8.34 -5.20
N ASP A 156 -2.69 -9.66 -4.98
CA ASP A 156 -3.86 -10.49 -4.73
C ASP A 156 -4.49 -10.18 -3.35
N LEU A 157 -3.67 -9.97 -2.32
CA LEU A 157 -4.13 -9.53 -1.00
C LEU A 157 -4.85 -8.18 -1.08
N ALA A 158 -4.33 -7.21 -1.84
CA ALA A 158 -4.96 -5.91 -1.96
C ALA A 158 -6.31 -6.00 -2.69
N PHE A 159 -6.43 -6.85 -3.71
CA PHE A 159 -7.73 -7.13 -4.33
C PHE A 159 -8.70 -7.81 -3.36
N GLU A 160 -8.24 -8.79 -2.57
CA GLU A 160 -9.06 -9.44 -1.55
C GLU A 160 -9.62 -8.41 -0.55
N LEU A 161 -8.75 -7.59 0.03
CA LEU A 161 -9.12 -6.56 0.99
C LEU A 161 -10.05 -5.51 0.36
N SER A 162 -9.71 -5.08 -0.85
CA SER A 162 -10.49 -4.06 -1.56
C SER A 162 -11.92 -4.52 -1.84
N PHE A 163 -12.11 -5.76 -2.31
CA PHE A 163 -13.43 -6.32 -2.58
C PHE A 163 -14.18 -6.70 -1.31
N LYS A 164 -13.50 -7.26 -0.30
CA LYS A 164 -14.09 -7.62 0.99
C LYS A 164 -14.75 -6.43 1.67
N TYR A 165 -14.06 -5.27 1.66
CA TYR A 165 -14.53 -4.05 2.32
C TYR A 165 -15.17 -3.05 1.38
N ARG A 166 -15.29 -3.35 0.07
CA ARG A 166 -15.73 -2.38 -0.94
C ARG A 166 -15.05 -1.02 -0.75
N ASN A 167 -13.72 -1.05 -0.74
CA ASN A 167 -12.87 0.09 -0.44
C ASN A 167 -11.66 0.09 -1.37
N PRO A 168 -11.12 1.24 -1.80
CA PRO A 168 -9.84 1.25 -2.48
C PRO A 168 -8.73 0.70 -1.57
N ALA A 169 -7.78 0.01 -2.19
CA ALA A 169 -6.55 -0.45 -1.56
C ALA A 169 -5.33 0.10 -2.31
N MET A 170 -4.26 0.37 -1.57
CA MET A 170 -3.01 0.91 -2.07
C MET A 170 -1.84 0.02 -1.67
N ILE A 171 -0.96 -0.27 -2.63
CA ILE A 171 0.40 -0.77 -2.35
C ILE A 171 1.32 0.44 -2.39
N LEU A 172 1.90 0.79 -1.24
CA LEU A 172 2.86 1.89 -1.10
C LEU A 172 4.29 1.32 -1.08
N SER A 173 4.89 1.22 -2.26
CA SER A 173 6.28 0.81 -2.46
C SER A 173 7.19 2.03 -2.59
N ASP A 174 8.47 1.83 -2.84
CA ASP A 174 9.44 2.89 -3.10
C ASP A 174 10.39 2.51 -4.24
N GLY A 175 11.11 3.49 -4.76
CA GLY A 175 12.05 3.27 -5.87
C GLY A 175 13.15 2.24 -5.58
N VAL A 176 13.46 1.92 -4.31
CA VAL A 176 14.43 0.85 -3.99
C VAL A 176 13.78 -0.50 -4.27
N ILE A 177 12.62 -0.76 -3.67
CA ILE A 177 11.92 -2.05 -3.82
C ILE A 177 11.42 -2.25 -5.26
N GLY A 178 10.94 -1.19 -5.91
CA GLY A 178 10.46 -1.26 -7.30
C GLY A 178 11.54 -1.66 -8.30
N GLN A 179 12.78 -1.16 -8.13
CA GLN A 179 13.87 -1.34 -9.09
C GLN A 179 14.84 -2.49 -8.73
N MET A 180 14.86 -2.93 -7.47
CA MET A 180 15.73 -4.04 -7.07
C MET A 180 15.26 -5.37 -7.68
N MET A 181 16.22 -6.25 -7.98
CA MET A 181 15.94 -7.60 -8.45
C MET A 181 16.13 -8.62 -7.33
N GLU A 182 15.15 -9.50 -7.17
CA GLU A 182 15.22 -10.60 -6.21
C GLU A 182 14.57 -11.85 -6.76
N LYS A 183 14.95 -12.98 -6.17
CA LYS A 183 14.24 -14.23 -6.40
C LYS A 183 12.86 -14.15 -5.75
N LEU A 184 11.82 -14.45 -6.52
CA LEU A 184 10.47 -14.67 -6.00
C LEU A 184 9.88 -15.97 -6.51
N VAL A 185 8.86 -16.44 -5.80
CA VAL A 185 7.93 -17.47 -6.25
C VAL A 185 6.72 -16.75 -6.81
N LEU A 186 6.41 -16.98 -8.09
CA LEU A 186 5.24 -16.36 -8.70
C LEU A 186 3.96 -16.92 -8.08
N PRO A 187 2.93 -16.07 -7.87
CA PRO A 187 1.65 -16.54 -7.34
C PRO A 187 1.02 -17.58 -8.27
N PRO A 188 0.18 -18.48 -7.73
CA PRO A 188 -0.55 -19.43 -8.56
C PRO A 188 -1.53 -18.68 -9.47
N PHE A 189 -1.79 -19.25 -10.64
CA PHE A 189 -2.73 -18.67 -11.59
C PHE A 189 -4.18 -18.83 -11.08
N LYS A 190 -4.91 -17.72 -11.04
CA LYS A 190 -6.34 -17.64 -10.71
C LYS A 190 -7.10 -17.14 -11.94
N PRO A 191 -8.15 -17.85 -12.39
CA PRO A 191 -8.96 -17.35 -13.48
C PRO A 191 -9.69 -16.05 -13.09
N ARG A 192 -9.97 -15.22 -14.09
CA ARG A 192 -10.85 -14.06 -13.89
C ARG A 192 -12.28 -14.52 -13.61
N ARG A 193 -13.00 -13.71 -12.83
CA ARG A 193 -14.41 -13.97 -12.54
C ARG A 193 -15.24 -13.77 -13.81
N THR A 194 -16.06 -14.76 -14.12
CA THR A 194 -17.11 -14.66 -15.13
C THR A 194 -18.16 -13.62 -14.73
N GLU A 195 -18.97 -13.15 -15.68
CA GLU A 195 -20.05 -12.23 -15.33
C GLU A 195 -21.05 -12.85 -14.36
N GLU A 196 -21.31 -14.16 -14.44
CA GLU A 196 -22.21 -14.87 -13.53
C GLU A 196 -21.66 -14.87 -12.09
N GLU A 197 -20.36 -15.11 -11.93
CA GLU A 197 -19.70 -15.04 -10.63
C GLU A 197 -19.71 -13.62 -10.07
N ILE A 198 -19.45 -12.60 -10.90
CA ILE A 198 -19.54 -11.20 -10.46
C ILE A 198 -20.97 -10.86 -10.06
N ARG A 199 -22.00 -11.30 -10.79
CA ARG A 199 -23.42 -11.07 -10.41
C ARG A 199 -23.74 -11.69 -9.04
N ARG A 200 -23.17 -12.87 -8.75
CA ARG A 200 -23.37 -13.59 -7.49
C ARG A 200 -22.62 -12.97 -6.32
N GLU A 201 -21.34 -12.62 -6.52
CA GLU A 201 -20.43 -12.18 -5.46
C GLU A 201 -20.45 -10.66 -5.24
N CYS A 202 -20.82 -9.90 -6.27
CA CYS A 202 -20.89 -8.44 -6.27
C CYS A 202 -22.28 -8.00 -6.74
N PRO A 203 -23.36 -8.28 -5.97
CA PRO A 203 -24.73 -7.91 -6.38
C PRO A 203 -24.92 -6.40 -6.52
N TRP A 204 -24.01 -5.59 -5.96
CA TRP A 204 -23.93 -4.14 -6.07
C TRP A 204 -23.32 -3.64 -7.40
N ALA A 205 -22.69 -4.51 -8.19
CA ALA A 205 -21.99 -4.12 -9.42
C ALA A 205 -22.94 -3.60 -10.50
N ALA A 206 -22.54 -2.54 -11.19
CA ALA A 206 -23.31 -1.92 -12.27
C ALA A 206 -23.04 -2.59 -13.63
N MET A 207 -23.57 -3.80 -13.85
CA MET A 207 -23.35 -4.60 -15.07
C MET A 207 -24.54 -4.62 -16.05
N GLY A 208 -25.18 -3.46 -16.24
CA GLY A 208 -26.38 -3.33 -17.07
C GLY A 208 -27.66 -3.89 -16.43
N ARG A 209 -28.83 -3.48 -16.92
CA ARG A 209 -30.12 -3.84 -16.32
C ARG A 209 -30.51 -5.29 -16.64
N MET A 210 -30.60 -6.14 -15.62
CA MET A 210 -31.27 -7.44 -15.76
C MET A 210 -32.78 -7.25 -15.93
N ARG A 211 -33.42 -8.09 -16.75
CA ARG A 211 -34.88 -8.04 -16.95
C ARG A 211 -35.59 -8.14 -15.59
N GLY A 212 -36.36 -7.10 -15.25
CA GLY A 212 -37.17 -7.06 -14.02
C GLY A 212 -36.51 -6.48 -12.77
N GLY A 213 -35.24 -6.09 -12.80
CA GLY A 213 -34.52 -5.48 -11.67
C GLY A 213 -34.51 -3.95 -11.65
N SER A 214 -34.24 -3.37 -10.48
CA SER A 214 -33.82 -1.97 -10.31
C SER A 214 -32.36 -1.78 -10.72
N PRO A 215 -31.97 -0.62 -11.26
CA PRO A 215 -30.57 -0.35 -11.58
C PRO A 215 -29.73 -0.21 -10.29
N ASN A 216 -28.51 -0.72 -10.32
CA ASN A 216 -27.50 -0.41 -9.30
C ASN A 216 -26.91 0.97 -9.59
N VAL A 217 -26.95 1.87 -8.60
CA VAL A 217 -26.40 3.22 -8.69
C VAL A 217 -25.27 3.33 -7.67
N LEU A 218 -24.05 3.52 -8.18
CA LEU A 218 -22.84 3.69 -7.38
C LEU A 218 -22.40 5.15 -7.48
N THR A 219 -22.77 5.93 -6.46
CA THR A 219 -22.52 7.38 -6.41
C THR A 219 -21.99 7.80 -5.05
N SER A 220 -21.09 8.78 -5.06
CA SER A 220 -20.62 9.48 -3.87
C SER A 220 -21.49 10.69 -3.51
N LEU A 221 -22.42 11.11 -4.38
CA LEU A 221 -23.29 12.27 -4.17
C LEU A 221 -24.53 11.90 -3.33
N ASP A 222 -24.74 12.65 -2.26
CA ASP A 222 -26.00 12.71 -1.52
C ASP A 222 -26.28 14.17 -1.16
N LEU A 223 -27.47 14.67 -1.52
CA LEU A 223 -27.83 16.08 -1.34
C LEU A 223 -28.51 16.33 0.01
N ASP A 224 -29.06 15.30 0.63
CA ASP A 224 -29.69 15.41 1.94
C ASP A 224 -28.65 15.19 3.04
N SER A 225 -28.47 16.18 3.90
CA SER A 225 -27.44 16.14 4.95
C SER A 225 -27.66 15.00 5.95
N ALA A 226 -28.91 14.65 6.27
CA ALA A 226 -29.20 13.58 7.21
C ALA A 226 -28.88 12.20 6.59
N SER A 227 -29.23 12.00 5.33
CA SER A 227 -28.85 10.81 4.56
C SER A 227 -27.32 10.68 4.41
N MET A 228 -26.64 11.78 4.09
CA MET A 228 -25.17 11.80 3.98
C MET A 228 -24.49 11.50 5.33
N GLU A 229 -25.04 11.99 6.45
CA GLU A 229 -24.55 11.64 7.78
C GLU A 229 -24.66 10.13 8.05
N GLN A 230 -25.79 9.49 7.70
CA GLN A 230 -25.93 8.04 7.84
C GLN A 230 -24.90 7.28 7.01
N LYS A 231 -24.61 7.75 5.79
CA LYS A 231 -23.56 7.19 4.94
C LYS A 231 -22.18 7.33 5.57
N ASN A 232 -21.87 8.49 6.15
CA ASN A 232 -20.61 8.69 6.86
C ASN A 232 -20.49 7.78 8.09
N LEU A 233 -21.56 7.64 8.89
CA LEU A 233 -21.59 6.73 10.03
C LEU A 233 -21.34 5.27 9.61
N HIS A 234 -21.94 4.83 8.49
CA HIS A 234 -21.67 3.52 7.88
C HIS A 234 -20.20 3.36 7.49
N LEU A 235 -19.61 4.36 6.81
CA LEU A 235 -18.20 4.34 6.45
C LEU A 235 -17.29 4.29 7.69
N GLN A 236 -17.60 5.05 8.75
CA GLN A 236 -16.83 5.01 10.00
C GLN A 236 -16.91 3.64 10.69
N ALA A 237 -18.08 3.00 10.69
CA ALA A 237 -18.22 1.65 11.22
C ALA A 237 -17.37 0.64 10.42
N LYS A 238 -17.38 0.75 9.09
CA LYS A 238 -16.54 -0.06 8.19
C LYS A 238 -15.05 0.14 8.46
N TYR A 239 -14.59 1.38 8.59
CA TYR A 239 -13.18 1.67 8.87
C TYR A 239 -12.75 1.20 10.26
N LYS A 240 -13.65 1.23 11.24
CA LYS A 240 -13.41 0.64 12.56
C LYS A 240 -13.20 -0.88 12.45
N GLU A 241 -14.05 -1.58 11.69
CA GLU A 241 -13.87 -3.02 11.45
C GLU A 241 -12.53 -3.34 10.79
N ILE A 242 -12.14 -2.55 9.77
CA ILE A 242 -10.84 -2.71 9.11
C ILE A 242 -9.69 -2.53 10.12
N LYS A 243 -9.75 -1.49 10.96
CA LYS A 243 -8.75 -1.26 12.01
C LYS A 243 -8.63 -2.40 13.01
N GLU A 244 -9.71 -3.11 13.28
CA GLU A 244 -9.70 -4.25 14.21
C GLU A 244 -9.18 -5.54 13.56
N LYS A 245 -9.46 -5.77 12.28
CA LYS A 245 -9.23 -7.06 11.62
C LYS A 245 -8.02 -7.10 10.70
N GLU A 246 -7.58 -5.96 10.19
CA GLU A 246 -6.66 -5.89 9.04
C GLU A 246 -5.31 -5.28 9.36
N VAL A 247 -5.00 -5.09 10.65
CA VAL A 247 -3.66 -4.68 11.09
C VAL A 247 -2.67 -5.82 10.88
N ARG A 248 -1.61 -5.54 10.12
CA ARG A 248 -0.52 -6.49 9.84
C ARG A 248 0.81 -5.83 10.14
N PHE A 249 1.68 -6.59 10.81
CA PHE A 249 3.04 -6.17 11.11
C PHE A 249 3.91 -7.40 11.31
N GLU A 250 5.21 -7.18 11.31
CA GLU A 250 6.22 -8.18 11.63
C GLU A 250 7.07 -7.67 12.80
N SER A 251 7.27 -8.52 13.81
CA SER A 251 8.11 -8.23 14.98
C SER A 251 9.37 -9.09 14.89
N ILE A 252 10.54 -8.44 14.85
CA ILE A 252 11.84 -9.10 14.70
C ILE A 252 12.67 -8.78 15.95
N LEU A 253 13.01 -9.81 16.72
CA LEU A 253 13.80 -9.70 17.96
C LEU A 253 13.21 -8.67 18.95
N CYS A 254 11.88 -8.62 19.09
CA CYS A 254 11.19 -7.67 19.99
C CYS A 254 10.99 -8.19 21.42
N ASP A 255 11.06 -9.51 21.66
CA ASP A 255 10.71 -10.10 22.95
C ASP A 255 11.65 -9.69 24.10
N ASP A 256 12.95 -9.59 23.82
CA ASP A 256 13.99 -9.20 24.78
C ASP A 256 14.54 -7.78 24.53
N ALA A 257 13.92 -7.03 23.62
CA ALA A 257 14.41 -5.73 23.19
C ALA A 257 14.34 -4.69 24.32
N GLU A 258 15.41 -3.93 24.48
CA GLU A 258 15.50 -2.72 25.30
C GLU A 258 15.24 -1.46 24.49
N TYR A 259 15.48 -1.49 23.18
CA TYR A 259 15.18 -0.41 22.23
C TYR A 259 14.40 -0.96 21.04
N LEU A 260 13.56 -0.13 20.42
CA LEU A 260 12.78 -0.51 19.26
C LEU A 260 13.11 0.39 18.08
N ILE A 261 13.29 -0.18 16.90
CA ILE A 261 13.21 0.53 15.63
C ILE A 261 11.84 0.25 15.03
N VAL A 262 11.15 1.29 14.55
CA VAL A 262 9.94 1.15 13.75
C VAL A 262 10.23 1.69 12.36
N ALA A 263 10.08 0.86 11.34
CA ALA A 263 10.37 1.19 9.95
C ALA A 263 9.50 0.36 9.01
N PHE A 264 9.18 0.89 7.82
CA PHE A 264 8.40 0.18 6.79
C PHE A 264 9.14 0.14 5.46
N GLY A 265 8.67 -0.69 4.52
CA GLY A 265 9.23 -0.80 3.18
C GLY A 265 10.75 -1.04 3.15
N SER A 266 11.46 -0.36 2.25
CA SER A 266 12.93 -0.46 2.15
C SER A 266 13.68 -0.05 3.43
N ALA A 267 13.18 0.94 4.19
CA ALA A 267 13.77 1.32 5.48
C ALA A 267 13.76 0.15 6.47
N ALA A 268 12.70 -0.64 6.52
CA ALA A 268 12.65 -1.82 7.38
C ALA A 268 13.72 -2.85 7.03
N ARG A 269 14.02 -3.00 5.74
CA ARG A 269 15.06 -3.90 5.25
C ARG A 269 16.46 -3.47 5.67
N ILE A 270 16.75 -2.17 5.60
CA ILE A 270 17.99 -1.60 6.17
C ILE A 270 18.00 -1.81 7.68
N GLY A 271 16.85 -1.61 8.34
CA GLY A 271 16.64 -1.86 9.76
C GLY A 271 17.00 -3.30 10.19
N GLN A 272 16.73 -4.31 9.35
CA GLN A 272 17.15 -5.69 9.65
C GLN A 272 18.67 -5.83 9.75
N LYS A 273 19.43 -5.11 8.94
CA LYS A 273 20.90 -5.12 9.05
C LYS A 273 21.37 -4.34 10.29
N VAL A 274 20.70 -3.23 10.59
CA VAL A 274 20.97 -2.42 11.80
C VAL A 274 20.79 -3.26 13.07
N ILE A 275 19.69 -4.02 13.19
CA ILE A 275 19.47 -4.85 14.37
C ILE A 275 20.54 -5.95 14.50
N GLU A 276 20.96 -6.57 13.40
CA GLU A 276 22.02 -7.59 13.40
C GLU A 276 23.32 -7.03 13.97
N MET A 277 23.73 -5.86 13.49
CA MET A 277 24.96 -5.17 13.92
C MET A 277 24.88 -4.70 15.38
N CYS A 278 23.78 -4.07 15.78
CA CYS A 278 23.55 -3.68 17.17
C CYS A 278 23.60 -4.89 18.12
N ARG A 279 22.97 -6.00 17.74
CA ARG A 279 22.95 -7.22 18.56
C ARG A 279 24.34 -7.85 18.69
N ALA A 280 25.16 -7.79 17.64
CA ALA A 280 26.57 -8.21 17.71
C ALA A 280 27.40 -7.37 18.69
N GLU A 281 27.04 -6.10 18.89
CA GLU A 281 27.63 -5.20 19.90
C GLU A 281 26.99 -5.31 21.29
N GLY A 282 26.04 -6.23 21.49
CA GLY A 282 25.34 -6.43 22.76
C GLY A 282 24.19 -5.44 23.03
N ILE A 283 23.83 -4.61 22.05
CA ILE A 283 22.69 -3.68 22.14
C ILE A 283 21.41 -4.44 21.77
N LYS A 284 20.52 -4.61 22.76
CA LYS A 284 19.25 -5.31 22.58
C LYS A 284 18.21 -4.45 21.87
N VAL A 285 18.30 -4.38 20.55
CA VAL A 285 17.32 -3.68 19.70
C VAL A 285 16.43 -4.67 18.95
N GLY A 286 15.13 -4.37 18.87
CA GLY A 286 14.17 -5.07 18.01
C GLY A 286 13.69 -4.18 16.86
N LEU A 287 13.08 -4.78 15.85
CA LEU A 287 12.43 -4.09 14.74
C LEU A 287 10.95 -4.46 14.68
N LEU A 288 10.08 -3.46 14.75
CA LEU A 288 8.67 -3.61 14.38
C LEU A 288 8.48 -3.03 12.97
N ARG A 289 8.06 -3.88 12.03
CA ARG A 289 7.76 -3.48 10.66
C ARG A 289 6.25 -3.44 10.42
N PRO A 290 5.63 -2.27 10.29
CA PRO A 290 4.27 -2.17 9.78
C PRO A 290 4.20 -2.74 8.36
N ILE A 291 3.32 -3.72 8.15
CA ILE A 291 2.95 -4.23 6.82
C ILE A 291 1.74 -3.45 6.31
N THR A 292 0.81 -3.10 7.21
CA THR A 292 -0.24 -2.12 6.95
C THR A 292 0.14 -0.77 7.53
N LEU A 293 0.17 0.26 6.69
CA LEU A 293 0.37 1.65 7.13
C LEU A 293 -0.96 2.32 7.49
N TRP A 294 -2.03 1.89 6.82
CA TRP A 294 -3.38 2.04 7.32
C TRP A 294 -4.16 0.73 7.06
N PRO A 295 -4.75 0.11 8.09
CA PRO A 295 -4.70 0.51 9.50
C PRO A 295 -3.31 0.30 10.12
N PHE A 296 -2.85 1.26 10.93
CA PHE A 296 -1.51 1.25 11.55
C PHE A 296 -1.48 0.36 12.81
N PRO A 297 -0.37 -0.34 13.14
CA PRO A 297 -0.26 -1.21 14.31
C PRO A 297 -0.07 -0.45 15.65
N SER A 298 -0.92 0.53 15.92
CA SER A 298 -0.84 1.38 17.12
C SER A 298 -0.91 0.58 18.43
N ALA A 299 -1.76 -0.47 18.49
CA ALA A 299 -1.91 -1.29 19.69
C ALA A 299 -0.62 -2.05 20.05
N GLU A 300 0.09 -2.55 19.04
CA GLU A 300 1.35 -3.27 19.24
C GLU A 300 2.48 -2.32 19.65
N ILE A 301 2.56 -1.13 19.02
CA ILE A 301 3.52 -0.09 19.44
C ILE A 301 3.23 0.35 20.87
N ALA A 302 1.96 0.54 21.23
CA ALA A 302 1.56 0.88 22.59
C ALA A 302 1.91 -0.22 23.61
N ARG A 303 1.89 -1.50 23.21
CA ARG A 303 2.32 -2.64 24.03
C ARG A 303 3.84 -2.63 24.20
N LEU A 304 4.60 -2.60 23.11
CA LEU A 304 6.08 -2.63 23.11
C LEU A 304 6.69 -1.41 23.80
N SER A 305 6.06 -0.24 23.69
CA SER A 305 6.52 0.98 24.37
C SER A 305 6.62 0.82 25.90
N ARG A 306 5.83 -0.07 26.50
CA ARG A 306 5.89 -0.34 27.96
C ARG A 306 7.14 -1.15 28.37
N GLN A 307 7.77 -1.82 27.42
CA GLN A 307 8.93 -2.68 27.64
C GLN A 307 10.24 -1.97 27.30
N VAL A 308 10.27 -1.21 26.20
CA VAL A 308 11.49 -0.59 25.69
C VAL A 308 11.77 0.77 26.34
N LYS A 309 13.05 1.12 26.44
CA LYS A 309 13.57 2.39 26.97
C LYS A 309 13.45 3.53 25.96
N GLY A 310 13.36 3.21 24.67
CA GLY A 310 13.26 4.19 23.59
C GLY A 310 12.84 3.57 22.26
N ILE A 311 12.20 4.37 21.41
CA ILE A 311 11.76 3.99 20.07
C ILE A 311 12.38 4.93 19.04
N LEU A 312 13.00 4.39 18.00
CA LEU A 312 13.49 5.14 16.84
C LEU A 312 12.54 4.94 15.65
N SER A 313 11.88 6.00 15.21
CA SER A 313 11.24 6.02 13.89
C SER A 313 12.33 6.14 12.84
N PHE A 314 12.47 5.13 12.00
CA PHE A 314 13.45 5.11 10.92
C PHE A 314 12.75 5.12 9.56
N GLU A 315 12.97 6.21 8.80
CA GLU A 315 12.21 6.50 7.58
C GLU A 315 13.11 7.09 6.48
N ILE A 316 12.80 6.84 5.21
CA ILE A 316 13.41 7.57 4.07
C ILE A 316 12.54 8.80 3.73
N ASN A 317 12.24 9.59 4.76
CA ASN A 317 11.49 10.84 4.68
C ASN A 317 11.78 11.71 5.93
N ALA A 318 11.03 12.80 6.10
CA ALA A 318 11.18 13.77 7.18
C ALA A 318 10.48 13.40 8.51
N GLY A 319 9.97 12.18 8.66
CA GLY A 319 9.28 11.69 9.85
C GLY A 319 7.76 11.74 9.73
N GLN A 320 7.18 11.12 8.71
CA GLN A 320 5.72 11.11 8.55
C GLN A 320 5.06 10.03 9.42
N MET A 321 5.60 8.82 9.44
CA MET A 321 5.14 7.74 10.32
C MET A 321 5.42 8.04 11.79
N LEU A 322 6.42 8.88 12.09
CA LEU A 322 6.72 9.36 13.44
C LEU A 322 5.47 9.84 14.19
N GLU A 323 4.55 10.55 13.51
CA GLU A 323 3.33 11.04 14.14
C GLU A 323 2.45 9.90 14.66
N ASP A 324 2.28 8.82 13.90
CA ASP A 324 1.51 7.66 14.33
C ASP A 324 2.18 6.92 15.50
N ILE A 325 3.52 6.88 15.53
CA ILE A 325 4.27 6.30 16.66
C ILE A 325 4.10 7.15 17.92
N LEU A 326 4.20 8.48 17.80
CA LEU A 326 3.97 9.40 18.92
C LEU A 326 2.55 9.27 19.47
N LEU A 327 1.54 9.19 18.59
CA LEU A 327 0.15 8.97 18.98
C LEU A 327 -0.06 7.61 19.66
N ALA A 328 0.54 6.54 19.14
CA ALA A 328 0.43 5.19 19.70
C ALA A 328 1.11 5.08 21.08
N THR A 329 2.25 5.76 21.27
CA THR A 329 3.00 5.75 22.54
C THR A 329 2.39 6.67 23.59
N ASN A 330 1.67 7.72 23.17
CA ASN A 330 1.07 8.73 24.03
C ASN A 330 2.07 9.31 25.05
N GLY A 331 3.29 9.59 24.61
CA GLY A 331 4.37 10.17 25.42
C GLY A 331 4.95 9.27 26.52
N ARG A 332 4.55 7.99 26.60
CA ARG A 332 5.04 7.06 27.64
C ARG A 332 6.53 6.76 27.55
N THR A 333 7.06 6.73 26.33
CA THR A 333 8.42 6.27 26.03
C THR A 333 9.08 7.28 25.12
N PRO A 334 10.36 7.61 25.33
CA PRO A 334 11.10 8.47 24.41
C PRO A 334 11.03 7.96 22.97
N VAL A 335 10.55 8.80 22.06
CA VAL A 335 10.53 8.53 20.62
C VAL A 335 11.47 9.51 19.94
N ALA A 336 12.40 8.99 19.15
CA ALA A 336 13.31 9.75 18.32
C ALA A 336 13.04 9.45 16.84
N HIS A 337 13.51 10.34 15.96
CA HIS A 337 13.47 10.14 14.51
C HIS A 337 14.88 10.16 13.93
N TYR A 338 15.08 9.30 12.94
CA TYR A 338 16.17 9.41 12.00
C TYR A 338 15.65 9.14 10.59
N GLY A 339 16.02 10.01 9.66
CA GLY A 339 15.66 9.83 8.26
C GLY A 339 16.50 10.67 7.30
N ARG A 340 16.53 10.21 6.06
CA ARG A 340 17.17 10.90 4.93
C ARG A 340 16.09 11.23 3.89
N MET A 341 16.32 12.27 3.11
CA MET A 341 15.30 12.90 2.26
C MET A 341 15.79 13.02 0.82
N GLY A 342 14.86 13.27 -0.11
CA GLY A 342 15.18 13.71 -1.46
C GLY A 342 15.96 12.69 -2.30
N GLY A 343 15.83 11.38 -2.02
CA GLY A 343 16.53 10.34 -2.78
C GLY A 343 17.65 9.63 -2.04
N VAL A 344 18.11 10.18 -0.91
CA VAL A 344 19.27 9.64 -0.19
C VAL A 344 18.84 8.43 0.65
N VAL A 345 19.42 7.26 0.36
CA VAL A 345 19.20 6.03 1.13
C VAL A 345 20.19 6.00 2.31
N PRO A 346 19.71 5.87 3.56
CA PRO A 346 20.57 5.82 4.74
C PRO A 346 21.43 4.54 4.80
N ALA A 347 22.69 4.67 5.23
CA ALA A 347 23.51 3.49 5.55
C ALA A 347 23.19 2.94 6.96
N PRO A 348 23.36 1.62 7.21
CA PRO A 348 23.12 1.03 8.53
C PRO A 348 23.88 1.73 9.67
N ASP A 349 25.15 2.07 9.45
CA ASP A 349 25.99 2.74 10.47
C ASP A 349 25.43 4.09 10.89
N GLU A 350 24.83 4.86 9.98
CA GLU A 350 24.20 6.14 10.31
C GLU A 350 22.99 5.94 11.23
N VAL A 351 22.21 4.88 11.00
CA VAL A 351 21.06 4.54 11.84
C VAL A 351 21.50 4.11 13.23
N ILE A 352 22.56 3.30 13.33
CA ILE A 352 23.17 2.86 14.60
C ILE A 352 23.68 4.08 15.38
N GLN A 353 24.38 4.99 14.71
CA GLN A 353 24.89 6.21 15.33
C GLN A 353 23.73 7.06 15.86
N ALA A 354 22.68 7.26 15.06
CA ALA A 354 21.50 8.01 15.48
C ALA A 354 20.78 7.34 16.67
N LEU A 355 20.67 6.00 16.68
CA LEU A 355 20.12 5.24 17.80
C LEU A 355 20.93 5.49 19.09
N LYS A 356 22.26 5.40 19.00
CA LYS A 356 23.16 5.61 20.15
C LYS A 356 23.06 7.03 20.70
N GLU A 357 23.20 8.03 19.83
CA GLU A 357 23.20 9.45 20.21
C GLU A 357 21.85 9.91 20.79
N LYS A 358 20.74 9.43 20.24
CA LYS A 358 19.41 9.94 20.58
C LYS A 358 18.74 9.18 21.72
N LEU A 359 19.03 7.88 21.88
CA LEU A 359 18.28 7.02 22.80
C LEU A 359 19.15 6.24 23.81
N ILE A 360 20.39 5.87 23.47
CA ILE A 360 21.17 4.95 24.33
C ILE A 360 21.97 5.67 25.41
N LYS A 361 22.40 6.93 25.17
CA LYS A 361 23.16 7.79 26.10
C LYS A 361 24.31 7.12 26.86
#